data_AF-A0A2R3IR69-F1
#
_entry.id   AF-A0A2R3IR69-F1
#
_cell.length_a   1.000
_cell.length_b   1.000
_cell.length_c   1.000
_cell.angle_alpha   90.00
_cell.angle_beta   90.00
_cell.angle_gamma   90.00
#
_symmetry.space_group_name_H-M   'P 1'
#
loop_
_entity.id
_entity.type
_entity.pdbx_description
1 polymer ?
#
loop_
_entity_poly.entity_id
_entity_poly.type
_entity_poly.pdbx_seq_one_letter_code
_entity_poly.pdbx_strand_id
1 'polypeptide(L)'
;MTFRPFWLDQALRSEHAAPCPPLAGDSRADVCIVGGGYTGLWTAIMLKEQDPALDVVLVEADLCGAGASGRNGGCALSWSAKFFTLERLFGLTEAIRLVKASEDSIRAIGAFCQRYAVDADYRLDGTLYTATNQAQVGGTDAVIAALERHGINSFVKRPLADVQRLAGSRRHLEGWFSPAAATVQPGKLVRGLRRVALQLGYACTKARRCGDWSTAARRKWSPPTGGSSPTAWCWR
;
A
#
# COMPACT_ATOMS: atom_id res chain seq x y z
N MET A 1 -26.52 1.53 13.82
CA MET A 1 -25.37 2.32 13.29
C MET A 1 -24.21 1.38 13.04
N THR A 2 -23.66 1.34 11.83
CA THR A 2 -22.43 0.58 11.55
C THR A 2 -21.25 1.42 12.01
N PHE A 3 -20.47 0.91 12.97
CA PHE A 3 -19.28 1.58 13.47
C PHE A 3 -18.26 1.82 12.33
N ARG A 4 -17.66 3.01 12.30
CA ARG A 4 -16.57 3.36 11.38
C ARG A 4 -15.30 3.65 12.19
N PRO A 5 -14.14 3.11 11.79
CA PRO A 5 -12.89 3.42 12.46
C PRO A 5 -12.56 4.90 12.31
N PHE A 6 -11.92 5.48 13.33
CA PHE A 6 -11.65 6.92 13.44
C PHE A 6 -11.15 7.57 12.13
N TRP A 7 -10.11 6.99 11.50
CA TRP A 7 -9.53 7.53 10.27
C TRP A 7 -10.51 7.57 9.10
N LEU A 8 -11.29 6.50 8.92
CA LEU A 8 -12.27 6.43 7.83
C LEU A 8 -13.46 7.35 8.11
N ASP A 9 -13.95 7.40 9.36
CA ASP A 9 -15.03 8.30 9.75
C ASP A 9 -14.67 9.77 9.51
N GLN A 10 -13.46 10.17 9.92
CA GLN A 10 -12.95 11.51 9.66
C GLN A 10 -12.91 11.83 8.16
N ALA A 11 -12.40 10.91 7.34
CA ALA A 11 -12.33 11.10 5.88
C ALA A 11 -13.72 11.22 5.24
N LEU A 12 -14.67 10.38 5.66
CA LEU A 12 -16.05 10.40 5.17
C LEU A 12 -16.79 11.70 5.53
N ARG A 13 -16.51 12.31 6.68
CA ARG A 13 -17.08 13.62 7.06
C ARG A 13 -16.57 14.77 6.19
N SER A 14 -15.34 14.67 5.70
CA SER A 14 -14.74 15.67 4.81
C SER A 14 -15.08 15.47 3.32
N GLU A 15 -15.51 14.27 2.94
CA GLU A 15 -15.81 13.90 1.56
C GLU A 15 -17.28 14.17 1.22
N HIS A 16 -17.53 14.79 0.08
CA HIS A 16 -18.88 15.03 -0.46
C HIS A 16 -19.18 14.13 -1.66
N ALA A 17 -18.79 12.85 -1.59
CA ALA A 17 -18.96 11.92 -2.68
C ALA A 17 -20.16 11.01 -2.45
N ALA A 18 -20.94 10.79 -3.51
CA ALA A 18 -22.02 9.81 -3.48
C ALA A 18 -21.45 8.39 -3.23
N PRO A 19 -22.18 7.55 -2.47
CA PRO A 19 -21.87 6.13 -2.37
C PRO A 19 -21.86 5.46 -3.74
N CYS A 20 -21.11 4.35 -3.89
CA CYS A 20 -21.20 3.55 -5.10
C CYS A 20 -22.61 2.94 -5.21
N PRO A 21 -23.23 2.93 -6.41
CA PRO A 21 -24.52 2.30 -6.61
C PRO A 21 -24.43 0.79 -6.33
N PRO A 22 -25.52 0.13 -5.91
CA PRO A 22 -25.54 -1.32 -5.82
C PRO A 22 -25.29 -1.95 -7.20
N LEU A 23 -24.66 -3.12 -7.22
CA LEU A 23 -24.55 -3.90 -8.45
C LEU A 23 -25.96 -4.30 -8.92
N ALA A 24 -26.32 -3.92 -10.14
CA ALA A 24 -27.63 -4.16 -10.72
C ALA A 24 -27.58 -5.33 -11.70
N GLY A 25 -28.10 -6.49 -11.28
CA GLY A 25 -28.15 -7.70 -12.11
C GLY A 25 -26.78 -8.20 -12.54
N ASP A 26 -26.75 -8.95 -13.64
CA ASP A 26 -25.53 -9.47 -14.22
C ASP A 26 -24.76 -8.36 -14.94
N SER A 27 -23.45 -8.29 -14.71
CA SER A 27 -22.55 -7.33 -15.34
C SER A 27 -21.41 -8.04 -16.04
N ARG A 28 -20.89 -7.43 -17.11
CA ARG A 28 -19.70 -7.88 -17.83
C ARG A 28 -18.63 -6.80 -17.74
N ALA A 29 -17.38 -7.21 -17.71
CA ALA A 29 -16.21 -6.35 -17.69
C ALA A 29 -15.02 -7.12 -18.27
N ASP A 30 -14.01 -6.42 -18.79
CA ASP A 30 -12.73 -7.03 -19.15
C ASP A 30 -11.98 -7.46 -17.90
N VAL A 31 -12.05 -6.65 -16.84
CA VAL A 31 -11.43 -6.92 -15.55
C VAL A 31 -12.42 -6.64 -14.41
N CYS A 32 -12.62 -7.64 -13.55
CA CYS A 32 -13.34 -7.48 -12.29
C CYS A 32 -12.37 -7.49 -11.12
N ILE A 33 -12.42 -6.45 -10.29
CA ILE A 33 -11.63 -6.30 -9.07
C ILE A 33 -12.54 -6.46 -7.86
N VAL A 34 -12.19 -7.38 -6.97
CA VAL A 34 -12.94 -7.61 -5.73
C VAL A 34 -12.22 -6.94 -4.57
N GLY A 35 -12.86 -5.93 -3.97
CA GLY A 35 -12.39 -5.19 -2.81
C GLY A 35 -11.91 -3.78 -3.12
N GLY A 36 -12.56 -2.79 -2.48
CA GLY A 36 -12.25 -1.37 -2.55
C GLY A 36 -11.18 -0.90 -1.57
N GLY A 37 -10.14 -1.71 -1.35
CA GLY A 37 -8.96 -1.34 -0.57
C GLY A 37 -7.87 -0.69 -1.44
N TYR A 38 -6.71 -0.39 -0.83
CA TYR A 38 -5.55 0.16 -1.53
C TYR A 38 -5.16 -0.67 -2.75
N THR A 39 -4.96 -1.98 -2.58
CA THR A 39 -4.56 -2.86 -3.68
C THR A 39 -5.56 -2.82 -4.83
N GLY A 40 -6.87 -2.99 -4.54
CA GLY A 40 -7.89 -2.99 -5.58
C GLY A 40 -7.98 -1.66 -6.33
N LEU A 41 -7.93 -0.54 -5.60
CA LEU A 41 -8.02 0.79 -6.19
C LEU A 41 -6.77 1.17 -6.99
N TRP A 42 -5.57 0.89 -6.48
CA TRP A 42 -4.34 1.10 -7.27
C TRP A 42 -4.32 0.23 -8.50
N THR A 43 -4.72 -1.05 -8.41
CA THR A 43 -4.83 -1.92 -9.58
C THR A 43 -5.79 -1.33 -10.62
N ALA A 44 -6.97 -0.83 -10.20
CA ALA A 44 -7.92 -0.20 -11.11
C ALA A 44 -7.33 1.02 -11.82
N ILE A 45 -6.65 1.89 -11.07
CA ILE A 45 -5.97 3.09 -11.60
C ILE A 45 -4.89 2.68 -12.60
N MET A 46 -3.99 1.78 -12.22
CA MET A 46 -2.87 1.36 -13.07
C MET A 46 -3.36 0.70 -14.37
N LEU A 47 -4.42 -0.11 -14.31
CA LEU A 47 -5.04 -0.70 -15.52
C LEU A 47 -5.57 0.39 -16.45
N LYS A 48 -6.32 1.37 -15.91
CA LYS A 48 -6.86 2.47 -16.71
C LYS A 48 -5.80 3.42 -17.26
N GLU A 49 -4.69 3.61 -16.54
CA GLU A 49 -3.55 4.39 -17.04
C GLU A 49 -2.82 3.67 -18.17
N GLN A 50 -2.73 2.35 -18.14
CA GLN A 50 -2.09 1.55 -19.19
C GLN A 50 -2.99 1.40 -20.43
N ASP A 51 -4.28 1.15 -20.23
CA ASP A 51 -5.26 1.03 -21.29
C ASP A 51 -6.61 1.64 -20.84
N PRO A 52 -6.88 2.90 -21.24
CA PRO A 52 -8.13 3.58 -20.90
C PRO A 52 -9.39 2.88 -21.41
N ALA A 53 -9.27 2.06 -22.47
CA ALA A 53 -10.40 1.38 -23.10
C ALA A 53 -10.86 0.13 -22.34
N LEU A 54 -10.05 -0.40 -21.42
CA LEU A 54 -10.45 -1.55 -20.59
C LEU A 54 -11.70 -1.24 -19.79
N ASP A 55 -12.70 -2.12 -19.88
CA ASP A 55 -13.85 -2.10 -19.00
C ASP A 55 -13.47 -2.71 -17.65
N VAL A 56 -13.27 -1.86 -16.65
CA VAL A 56 -12.84 -2.23 -15.30
C VAL A 56 -13.96 -1.97 -14.31
N VAL A 57 -14.44 -3.05 -13.69
CA VAL A 57 -15.43 -3.00 -12.62
C VAL A 57 -14.75 -3.36 -11.30
N LEU A 58 -14.99 -2.55 -10.27
CA LEU A 58 -14.61 -2.87 -8.90
C LEU A 58 -15.87 -3.08 -8.06
N VAL A 59 -15.89 -4.22 -7.37
CA VAL A 59 -16.97 -4.60 -6.47
C VAL A 59 -16.50 -4.51 -5.02
N GLU A 60 -17.26 -3.81 -4.19
CA GLU A 60 -16.99 -3.64 -2.77
C GLU A 60 -18.20 -4.05 -1.94
N ALA A 61 -17.99 -4.83 -0.87
CA ALA A 61 -19.07 -5.33 -0.02
C ALA A 61 -19.72 -4.22 0.84
N ASP A 62 -18.94 -3.20 1.19
CA ASP A 62 -19.39 -2.09 2.01
C ASP A 62 -19.08 -0.71 1.41
N LEU A 63 -17.93 -0.13 1.76
CA LEU A 63 -17.45 1.17 1.27
C LEU A 63 -15.96 1.01 0.98
N CYS A 64 -15.47 1.65 -0.09
CA CYS A 64 -14.03 1.66 -0.34
C CYS A 64 -13.30 2.22 0.89
N GLY A 65 -12.36 1.44 1.42
CA GLY A 65 -11.66 1.73 2.67
C GLY A 65 -12.24 1.14 3.95
N ALA A 66 -13.41 0.49 3.92
CA ALA A 66 -14.02 -0.09 5.13
C ALA A 66 -13.18 -1.18 5.81
N GLY A 67 -12.31 -1.86 5.04
CA GLY A 67 -11.37 -2.87 5.54
C GLY A 67 -10.07 -2.30 6.12
N ALA A 68 -8.98 -3.05 5.94
CA ALA A 68 -7.65 -2.71 6.47
C ALA A 68 -7.13 -1.33 6.00
N SER A 69 -7.44 -0.93 4.77
CA SER A 69 -6.91 0.28 4.15
C SER A 69 -7.38 1.58 4.82
N GLY A 70 -8.59 1.65 5.37
CA GLY A 70 -9.08 2.84 6.09
C GLY A 70 -8.90 2.80 7.61
N ARG A 71 -8.30 1.73 8.16
CA ARG A 71 -8.17 1.51 9.61
C ARG A 71 -6.75 1.27 10.12
N ASN A 72 -5.74 1.33 9.26
CA ASN A 72 -4.34 1.14 9.64
C ASN A 72 -3.75 2.37 10.35
N GLY A 73 -2.52 2.26 10.85
CA GLY A 73 -1.83 3.33 11.59
C GLY A 73 -1.24 4.45 10.74
N GLY A 74 -1.38 4.41 9.41
CA GLY A 74 -0.89 5.47 8.52
C GLY A 74 0.62 5.46 8.26
N CYS A 75 1.38 4.51 8.82
CA CYS A 75 2.83 4.43 8.60
C CYS A 75 3.15 3.70 7.29
N ALA A 76 3.92 4.34 6.41
CA ALA A 76 4.51 3.74 5.23
C ALA A 76 6.01 3.56 5.47
N LEU A 77 6.43 2.32 5.75
CA LEU A 77 7.81 1.98 6.11
C LEU A 77 8.43 1.06 5.06
N SER A 78 9.71 1.27 4.78
CA SER A 78 10.50 0.37 3.93
C SER A 78 10.63 -1.02 4.55
N TRP A 79 10.84 -2.03 3.71
CA TRP A 79 11.11 -3.41 4.15
C TRP A 79 12.60 -3.66 4.45
N SER A 80 13.45 -2.64 4.36
CA SER A 80 14.89 -2.72 4.65
C SER A 80 15.20 -3.33 6.02
N ALA A 81 14.44 -2.99 7.08
CA ALA A 81 14.59 -3.57 8.41
C ALA A 81 14.25 -5.09 8.49
N LYS A 82 13.65 -5.66 7.43
CA LYS A 82 13.27 -7.07 7.32
C LYS A 82 14.14 -7.84 6.32
N PHE A 83 15.28 -7.28 5.89
CA PHE A 83 16.14 -7.85 4.85
C PHE A 83 16.41 -9.35 5.02
N PHE A 84 16.88 -9.80 6.19
CA PHE A 84 17.14 -11.24 6.42
C PHE A 84 15.89 -12.12 6.33
N THR A 85 14.71 -11.58 6.66
CA THR A 85 13.46 -12.33 6.49
C THR A 85 13.10 -12.45 5.01
N LEU A 86 13.29 -11.38 4.24
CA LEU A 86 13.07 -11.40 2.79
C LEU A 86 14.04 -12.36 2.10
N GLU A 87 15.32 -12.31 2.46
CA GLU A 87 16.35 -13.18 1.90
C GLU A 87 16.03 -14.65 2.17
N ARG A 88 15.62 -14.99 3.40
CA ARG A 88 15.22 -16.36 3.74
C ARG A 88 14.01 -16.86 2.95
N LEU A 89 13.03 -15.99 2.68
CA LEU A 89 11.78 -16.39 2.03
C LEU A 89 11.87 -16.41 0.49
N PHE A 90 12.65 -15.50 -0.10
CA PHE A 90 12.63 -15.21 -1.53
C PHE A 90 14.01 -15.27 -2.20
N GLY A 91 15.08 -15.45 -1.42
CA GLY A 91 16.46 -15.38 -1.89
C GLY A 91 17.00 -13.95 -1.97
N LEU A 92 18.32 -13.83 -2.11
CA LEU A 92 19.04 -12.56 -2.06
C LEU A 92 18.59 -11.55 -3.13
N THR A 93 18.48 -12.00 -4.38
CA THR A 93 18.10 -11.12 -5.51
C THR A 93 16.74 -10.48 -5.27
N GLU A 94 15.75 -11.27 -4.85
CA GLU A 94 14.41 -10.75 -4.58
C GLU A 94 14.38 -9.91 -3.31
N ALA A 95 15.16 -10.23 -2.28
CA ALA A 95 15.28 -9.38 -1.09
C ALA A 95 15.79 -7.98 -1.44
N ILE A 96 16.84 -7.88 -2.26
CA ILE A 96 17.37 -6.59 -2.74
C ILE A 96 16.31 -5.84 -3.55
N ARG A 97 15.62 -6.52 -4.48
CA ARG A 97 14.58 -5.91 -5.31
C ARG A 97 13.41 -5.38 -4.46
N LEU A 98 12.95 -6.17 -3.49
CA LEU A 98 11.83 -5.83 -2.62
C LEU A 98 12.16 -4.67 -1.68
N VAL A 99 13.39 -4.59 -1.15
CA VAL A 99 13.81 -3.42 -0.37
C VAL A 99 13.72 -2.15 -1.21
N LYS A 100 14.35 -2.13 -2.40
CA LYS A 100 14.30 -0.96 -3.30
C LYS A 100 12.86 -0.60 -3.69
N ALA A 101 12.09 -1.59 -4.12
CA ALA A 101 10.69 -1.38 -4.50
C ALA A 101 9.82 -0.84 -3.36
N SER A 102 10.10 -1.24 -2.11
CA SER A 102 9.38 -0.72 -0.95
C SER A 102 9.71 0.75 -0.67
N GLU A 103 10.96 1.19 -0.85
CA GLU A 103 11.34 2.60 -0.72
C GLU A 103 10.73 3.45 -1.83
N ASP A 104 10.77 2.94 -3.07
CA ASP A 104 10.18 3.61 -4.23
C ASP A 104 8.66 3.75 -4.07
N SER A 105 8.00 2.72 -3.54
CA SER A 105 6.55 2.74 -3.27
C SER A 105 6.16 3.87 -2.31
N ILE A 106 6.97 4.15 -1.29
CA ILE A 106 6.70 5.23 -0.33
C ILE A 106 6.74 6.60 -1.02
N ARG A 107 7.69 6.81 -1.93
CA ARG A 107 7.78 8.04 -2.74
C ARG A 107 6.65 8.11 -3.76
N ALA A 108 6.28 6.99 -4.36
CA ALA A 108 5.20 6.90 -5.32
C ALA A 108 3.84 7.30 -4.71
N ILE A 109 3.59 6.98 -3.43
CA ILE A 109 2.39 7.47 -2.72
C ILE A 109 2.38 9.01 -2.68
N GLY A 110 3.52 9.65 -2.36
CA GLY A 110 3.63 11.10 -2.34
C GLY A 110 3.44 11.72 -3.73
N ALA A 111 4.08 11.17 -4.75
CA ALA A 111 3.93 11.59 -6.14
C ALA A 111 2.48 11.44 -6.64
N PHE A 112 1.80 10.35 -6.26
CA PHE A 112 0.39 10.15 -6.54
C PHE A 112 -0.48 11.23 -5.90
N CYS A 113 -0.23 11.54 -4.62
CA CYS A 113 -0.97 12.57 -3.90
C CYS A 113 -0.82 13.95 -4.56
N GLN A 114 0.41 14.30 -4.99
CA GLN A 114 0.67 15.53 -5.72
C GLN A 114 -0.02 15.55 -7.09
N ARG A 115 0.16 14.50 -7.90
CA ARG A 115 -0.38 14.42 -9.27
C ARG A 115 -1.89 14.55 -9.32
N TYR A 116 -2.59 13.95 -8.36
CA TYR A 116 -4.05 13.89 -8.36
C TYR A 116 -4.73 14.80 -7.34
N ALA A 117 -3.96 15.68 -6.68
CA ALA A 117 -4.44 16.55 -5.61
C ALA A 117 -5.21 15.76 -4.53
N VAL A 118 -4.60 14.68 -4.03
CA VAL A 118 -5.13 13.92 -2.90
C VAL A 118 -4.48 14.44 -1.62
N ASP A 119 -5.27 15.14 -0.80
CA ASP A 119 -4.83 15.62 0.51
C ASP A 119 -4.89 14.49 1.55
N ALA A 120 -3.94 13.56 1.47
CA ALA A 120 -3.83 12.42 2.38
C ALA A 120 -2.95 12.69 3.60
N ASP A 121 -2.68 13.96 3.94
CA ASP A 121 -1.73 14.34 4.99
C ASP A 121 -0.37 13.61 4.84
N TYR A 122 0.10 13.43 3.60
CA TYR A 122 1.34 12.70 3.30
C TYR A 122 2.55 13.49 3.79
N ARG A 123 3.40 12.85 4.60
CA ARG A 123 4.64 13.45 5.14
C ARG A 123 5.80 12.48 5.02
N LEU A 124 6.82 12.83 4.26
CA LEU A 124 8.05 12.04 4.10
C LEU A 124 9.11 12.50 5.11
N ASP A 125 8.84 12.26 6.40
CA ASP A 125 9.70 12.71 7.50
C ASP A 125 10.69 11.63 7.99
N GLY A 126 10.68 10.46 7.36
CA GLY A 126 11.50 9.33 7.75
C GLY A 126 11.02 8.62 9.01
N THR A 127 11.86 7.74 9.54
CA THR A 127 11.59 6.95 10.75
C THR A 127 12.88 6.74 11.54
N LEU A 128 12.75 6.65 12.86
CA LEU A 128 13.85 6.47 13.79
C LEU A 128 13.72 5.13 14.50
N TYR A 129 14.65 4.22 14.22
CA TYR A 129 14.80 2.96 14.94
C TYR A 129 15.73 3.16 16.11
N THR A 130 15.30 2.82 17.33
CA THR A 130 16.05 3.12 18.55
C THR A 130 16.15 1.95 19.51
N ALA A 131 17.22 1.95 20.30
CA ALA A 131 17.35 1.10 21.48
C ALA A 131 16.89 1.87 22.72
N THR A 132 16.04 1.27 23.54
CA THR A 132 15.53 1.84 24.81
C THR A 132 16.05 1.09 26.04
N ASN A 133 16.81 0.02 25.82
CA ASN A 133 17.49 -0.76 26.84
C ASN A 133 18.78 -1.36 26.28
N GLN A 134 19.67 -1.82 27.17
CA GLN A 134 21.01 -2.29 26.79
C GLN A 134 20.98 -3.51 25.85
N ALA A 135 19.97 -4.39 25.98
CA ALA A 135 19.84 -5.58 25.14
C ALA A 135 19.45 -5.26 23.68
N GLN A 136 18.92 -4.06 23.41
CA GLN A 136 18.57 -3.60 22.07
C GLN A 136 19.71 -2.87 21.35
N VAL A 137 20.73 -2.41 22.10
CA VAL A 137 21.88 -1.69 21.53
C VAL A 137 22.60 -2.60 20.53
N GLY A 138 22.92 -2.08 19.35
CA GLY A 138 23.47 -2.85 18.24
C GLY A 138 22.51 -3.83 17.54
N GLY A 139 21.24 -3.90 17.94
CA GLY A 139 20.25 -4.84 17.37
C GLY A 139 19.97 -4.63 15.88
N THR A 140 20.26 -3.44 15.35
CA THR A 140 20.13 -3.11 13.91
C THR A 140 21.42 -3.31 13.11
N ASP A 141 22.57 -3.49 13.76
CA ASP A 141 23.89 -3.43 13.12
C ASP A 141 24.06 -4.52 12.06
N ALA A 142 23.60 -5.75 12.34
CA ALA A 142 23.69 -6.85 11.38
C ALA A 142 22.87 -6.57 10.09
N VAL A 143 21.68 -5.98 10.24
CA VAL A 143 20.83 -5.63 9.10
C VAL A 143 21.48 -4.51 8.29
N ILE A 144 22.00 -3.48 8.96
CA ILE A 144 22.66 -2.34 8.30
C ILE A 144 23.90 -2.81 7.54
N ALA A 145 24.76 -3.62 8.16
CA ALA A 145 25.94 -4.18 7.51
C ALA A 145 25.57 -5.02 6.29
N ALA A 146 24.45 -5.76 6.32
CA ALA A 146 23.97 -6.50 5.15
C ALA A 146 23.50 -5.55 4.03
N LEU A 147 22.71 -4.54 4.36
CA LEU A 147 22.24 -3.55 3.39
C LEU A 147 23.41 -2.78 2.75
N GLU A 148 24.43 -2.42 3.54
CA GLU A 148 25.65 -1.74 3.06
C GLU A 148 26.45 -2.61 2.10
N ARG A 149 26.65 -3.89 2.46
CA ARG A 149 27.36 -4.87 1.62
C ARG A 149 26.74 -5.04 0.24
N HIS A 150 25.43 -4.81 0.12
CA HIS A 150 24.67 -4.88 -1.12
C HIS A 150 24.39 -3.51 -1.76
N GLY A 151 24.92 -2.42 -1.20
CA GLY A 151 24.76 -1.07 -1.75
C GLY A 151 23.32 -0.54 -1.73
N ILE A 152 22.51 -0.99 -0.76
CA ILE A 152 21.08 -0.61 -0.63
C ILE A 152 20.73 -0.02 0.74
N ASN A 153 21.74 0.35 1.53
CA ASN A 153 21.50 0.97 2.82
C ASN A 153 21.01 2.42 2.68
N SER A 154 19.84 2.72 3.24
CA SER A 154 19.32 4.09 3.38
C SER A 154 19.44 4.63 4.82
N PHE A 155 19.90 3.83 5.78
CA PHE A 155 19.98 4.22 7.18
C PHE A 155 21.22 5.05 7.49
N VAL A 156 21.04 6.05 8.36
CA VAL A 156 22.10 6.91 8.88
C VAL A 156 22.10 6.84 10.40
N LYS A 157 23.25 6.47 10.99
CA LYS A 157 23.41 6.50 12.44
C LYS A 157 23.31 7.94 12.92
N ARG A 158 22.52 8.18 13.97
CA ARG A 158 22.37 9.52 14.55
C ARG A 158 23.18 9.65 15.85
N PRO A 159 23.78 10.82 16.12
CA PRO A 159 24.32 11.12 17.44
C PRO A 159 23.26 10.91 18.53
N LEU A 160 23.64 10.39 19.69
CA LEU A 160 22.69 10.07 20.77
C LEU A 160 21.84 11.27 21.19
N ALA A 161 22.44 12.46 21.27
CA ALA A 161 21.73 13.70 21.60
C ALA A 161 20.61 14.01 20.59
N ASP A 162 20.83 13.75 19.30
CA ASP A 162 19.80 13.91 18.27
C ASP A 162 18.71 12.85 18.37
N VAL A 163 19.07 11.59 18.65
CA VAL A 163 18.10 10.51 18.86
C VAL A 163 17.15 10.87 19.99
N GLN A 164 17.69 11.29 21.14
CA GLN A 164 16.89 11.65 22.32
C GLN A 164 16.03 12.89 22.08
N ARG A 165 16.54 13.88 21.34
CA ARG A 165 15.79 15.08 20.93
C ARG A 165 14.64 14.73 19.99
N LEU A 166 14.89 13.95 18.94
CA LEU A 166 13.87 13.54 17.96
C LEU A 166 12.80 12.64 18.57
N ALA A 167 13.19 11.73 19.47
CA ALA A 167 12.26 10.83 20.15
C ALA A 167 11.53 11.49 21.34
N GLY A 168 11.98 12.67 21.79
CA GLY A 168 11.40 13.36 22.95
C GLY A 168 11.67 12.69 24.30
N SER A 169 12.71 11.85 24.40
CA SER A 169 12.99 11.07 25.61
C SER A 169 14.48 10.76 25.79
N ARG A 170 14.97 10.88 27.03
CA ARG A 170 16.35 10.51 27.41
C ARG A 170 16.55 9.00 27.58
N ARG A 171 15.51 8.18 27.48
CA ARG A 171 15.60 6.72 27.66
C ARG A 171 16.22 6.01 26.45
N HIS A 172 16.32 6.67 25.31
CA HIS A 172 16.96 6.11 24.12
C HIS A 172 18.48 6.10 24.28
N LEU A 173 19.10 4.98 23.91
CA LEU A 173 20.53 4.68 24.06
C LEU A 173 21.27 4.65 22.71
N GLU A 174 20.54 4.44 21.62
CA GLU A 174 21.07 4.42 20.25
C GLU A 174 19.94 4.72 19.26
N GLY A 175 20.25 5.22 18.07
CA GLY A 175 19.27 5.30 16.98
C GLY A 175 19.83 5.42 15.57
N TRP A 176 19.08 4.82 14.64
CA TRP A 176 19.31 4.86 13.20
C TRP A 176 18.11 5.48 12.50
N PHE A 177 18.36 6.48 11.68
CA PHE A 177 17.33 7.19 10.92
C PHE A 177 17.27 6.64 9.50
N SER A 178 16.09 6.27 9.02
CA SER A 178 15.85 5.99 7.60
C SER A 178 14.98 7.09 7.00
N PRO A 179 15.39 7.73 5.89
CA PRO A 179 14.58 8.73 5.18
C PRO A 179 13.47 8.08 4.35
N ALA A 180 13.51 6.76 4.12
CA ALA A 180 12.55 6.01 3.33
C ALA A 180 11.35 5.57 4.19
N ALA A 181 10.67 6.56 4.78
CA ALA A 181 9.46 6.34 5.56
C ALA A 181 8.58 7.59 5.56
N ALA A 182 7.27 7.37 5.53
CA ALA A 182 6.28 8.42 5.52
C ALA A 182 5.09 8.10 6.43
N THR A 183 4.29 9.12 6.73
CA THR A 183 2.96 8.99 7.32
C THR A 183 1.90 9.48 6.36
N VAL A 184 0.69 8.91 6.44
CA VAL A 184 -0.51 9.34 5.74
C VAL A 184 -1.71 9.27 6.68
N GLN A 185 -2.75 10.05 6.40
CA GLN A 185 -4.11 9.77 6.87
C GLN A 185 -4.70 8.69 5.96
N PRO A 186 -4.87 7.45 6.46
CA PRO A 186 -5.16 6.30 5.59
C PRO A 186 -6.59 6.31 5.02
N GLY A 187 -7.55 6.84 5.77
CA GLY A 187 -8.90 7.10 5.28
C GLY A 187 -8.89 8.08 4.10
N LYS A 188 -8.26 9.25 4.23
CA LYS A 188 -8.17 10.25 3.16
C LYS A 188 -7.46 9.68 1.93
N LEU A 189 -6.39 8.90 2.12
CA LEU A 189 -5.70 8.24 1.00
C LEU A 189 -6.61 7.28 0.24
N VAL A 190 -7.32 6.36 0.94
CA VAL A 190 -8.20 5.39 0.25
C VAL A 190 -9.40 6.06 -0.41
N ARG A 191 -9.93 7.13 0.19
CA ARG A 191 -11.00 7.93 -0.43
C ARG A 191 -10.50 8.72 -1.64
N GLY A 192 -9.28 9.26 -1.58
CA GLY A 192 -8.61 9.91 -2.70
C GLY A 192 -8.38 8.95 -3.86
N LEU A 193 -7.87 7.74 -3.59
CA LEU A 193 -7.72 6.69 -4.60
C LEU A 193 -9.04 6.32 -5.27
N ARG A 194 -10.12 6.18 -4.49
CA ARG A 194 -11.47 5.96 -5.03
C ARG A 194 -11.89 7.10 -5.97
N ARG A 195 -11.72 8.36 -5.56
CA ARG A 195 -12.04 9.52 -6.39
C ARG A 195 -11.28 9.48 -7.71
N VAL A 196 -9.97 9.25 -7.66
CA VAL A 196 -9.11 9.23 -8.85
C VAL A 196 -9.48 8.09 -9.78
N ALA A 197 -9.70 6.89 -9.23
CA ALA A 197 -10.16 5.78 -10.02
C ALA A 197 -11.45 6.17 -10.77
N LEU A 198 -12.43 6.80 -10.10
CA LEU A 198 -13.75 7.14 -10.71
C LEU A 198 -13.57 8.14 -11.85
N GLN A 199 -12.64 9.09 -11.69
CA GLN A 199 -12.27 10.06 -12.73
C GLN A 199 -11.63 9.40 -13.96
N LEU A 200 -10.91 8.29 -13.78
CA LEU A 200 -10.34 7.49 -14.87
C LEU A 200 -11.35 6.52 -15.50
N GLY A 201 -12.61 6.56 -15.07
CA GLY A 201 -13.71 5.85 -15.72
C GLY A 201 -13.84 4.37 -15.35
N TYR A 202 -13.43 3.96 -14.14
CA TYR A 202 -13.87 2.65 -13.60
C TYR A 202 -15.31 2.74 -13.07
N ALA A 203 -16.02 1.62 -13.11
CA ALA A 203 -17.31 1.48 -12.44
C ALA A 203 -17.12 0.87 -11.04
N CYS A 204 -17.54 1.62 -10.01
CA CYS A 204 -17.61 1.11 -8.63
C CYS A 204 -19.02 0.64 -8.33
N THR A 205 -19.17 -0.60 -7.86
CA THR A 205 -20.47 -1.10 -7.40
C THR A 205 -20.40 -1.72 -6.01
N LYS A 206 -21.50 -1.58 -5.25
CA LYS A 206 -21.64 -2.21 -3.94
C LYS A 206 -22.33 -3.57 -4.08
N ALA A 207 -21.70 -4.64 -3.62
CA ALA A 207 -22.32 -5.96 -3.55
C ALA A 207 -21.81 -6.77 -2.34
N ARG A 208 -22.71 -7.13 -1.41
CA ARG A 208 -22.36 -7.94 -0.22
C ARG A 208 -21.98 -9.38 -0.56
N ARG A 209 -22.44 -9.89 -1.70
CA ARG A 209 -22.15 -11.21 -2.24
C ARG A 209 -22.18 -11.08 -3.76
N CYS A 210 -21.06 -11.36 -4.42
CA CYS A 210 -21.11 -11.76 -5.81
C CYS A 210 -21.40 -13.26 -5.83
N GLY A 211 -22.39 -13.66 -6.62
CA GLY A 211 -22.74 -15.06 -6.82
C GLY A 211 -21.70 -15.79 -7.67
N ASP A 212 -22.17 -16.64 -8.57
CA ASP A 212 -21.30 -17.41 -9.45
C ASP A 212 -20.55 -16.51 -10.43
N TRP A 213 -19.23 -16.71 -10.50
CA TRP A 213 -18.38 -16.08 -11.51
C TRP A 213 -18.18 -17.07 -12.65
N SER A 214 -18.41 -16.62 -13.88
CA SER A 214 -18.04 -17.37 -15.08
C SER A 214 -17.09 -16.55 -15.92
N THR A 215 -16.02 -17.16 -16.40
CA THR A 215 -15.18 -16.56 -17.42
C THR A 215 -15.77 -16.91 -18.78
N ALA A 216 -16.23 -15.90 -19.53
CA ALA A 216 -16.47 -16.08 -20.95
C ALA A 216 -15.13 -16.38 -21.62
N ALA A 217 -15.05 -17.43 -22.43
CA ALA A 217 -13.79 -17.89 -22.98
C ALA A 217 -13.04 -16.79 -23.79
N ARG A 218 -11.76 -16.57 -23.39
CA ARG A 218 -10.61 -15.93 -24.09
C ARG A 218 -10.46 -14.41 -24.02
N ARG A 219 -9.40 -13.95 -23.33
CA ARG A 219 -8.03 -13.72 -23.86
C ARG A 219 -7.02 -14.02 -22.73
N LYS A 220 -6.03 -14.87 -22.99
CA LYS A 220 -4.87 -14.99 -22.07
C LYS A 220 -4.08 -13.69 -22.19
N TRP A 221 -4.00 -12.91 -21.12
CA TRP A 221 -2.92 -11.94 -20.97
C TRP A 221 -1.63 -12.72 -20.74
N SER A 222 -0.75 -12.71 -21.72
CA SER A 222 0.60 -13.27 -21.62
C SER A 222 1.57 -12.10 -21.41
N PRO A 223 2.28 -11.99 -20.28
CA PRO A 223 3.44 -11.11 -20.21
C PRO A 223 4.48 -11.57 -21.25
N PRO A 224 5.33 -10.68 -21.78
CA PRO A 224 6.32 -11.05 -22.78
C PRO A 224 7.48 -11.82 -22.11
N THR A 225 7.29 -13.09 -21.78
CA THR A 225 8.33 -14.14 -21.64
C THR A 225 7.69 -15.51 -21.47
N GLY A 226 8.13 -16.49 -22.25
CA GLY A 226 7.48 -17.79 -22.43
C GLY A 226 7.45 -18.72 -21.23
N GLY A 227 6.49 -19.65 -21.25
CA GLY A 227 6.38 -20.77 -20.31
C GLY A 227 4.93 -21.14 -20.00
N SER A 228 4.58 -22.40 -20.22
CA SER A 228 3.24 -22.99 -20.31
C SER A 228 2.38 -23.12 -19.03
N SER A 229 1.06 -23.07 -19.28
CA SER A 229 -0.10 -23.78 -18.68
C SER A 229 -0.81 -23.31 -17.38
N PRO A 230 -2.15 -23.49 -17.30
CA PRO A 230 -3.04 -22.70 -16.42
C PRO A 230 -3.49 -23.45 -15.16
N THR A 231 -3.57 -22.74 -14.03
CA THR A 231 -4.27 -23.16 -12.81
C THR A 231 -5.50 -22.28 -12.59
N ALA A 232 -6.66 -22.93 -12.48
CA ALA A 232 -7.90 -22.31 -12.05
C ALA A 232 -7.83 -22.03 -10.54
N TRP A 233 -8.17 -20.81 -10.12
CA TRP A 233 -8.30 -20.45 -8.71
C TRP A 233 -9.77 -20.26 -8.36
N CYS A 234 -10.29 -21.19 -7.57
CA CYS A 234 -11.59 -21.08 -6.90
C CYS A 234 -11.30 -20.74 -5.44
N TRP A 235 -11.69 -19.55 -4.99
CA TRP A 235 -11.60 -19.16 -3.58
C TRP A 235 -12.94 -19.47 -2.91
N ARG A 236 -12.92 -20.40 -1.94
CA ARG A 236 -14.01 -20.62 -0.97
C ARG A 236 -13.86 -19.66 0.21
#